data_AF-A0A062X8F6-F1
#
_entry.id   AF-A0A062X8F6-F1
#
_cell.length_a   1.000
_cell.length_b   1.000
_cell.length_c   1.000
_cell.angle_alpha   90.00
_cell.angle_beta   90.00
_cell.angle_gamma   90.00
#
_symmetry.space_group_name_H-M   'P 1'
#
loop_
_entity.id
_entity.type
_entity.pdbx_description
1 polymer ?
#
loop_
_entity_poly.entity_id
_entity_poly.type
_entity_poly.pdbx_seq_one_letter_code
_entity_poly.pdbx_strand_id
1 'polypeptide(L)'
;MSRGLRQTLGAGLAATVLAVGLTACGSGDRAPAPPAEIVLNRGQDSSIPFRTEADGEVLLDVTTTAPGVSWGSPGGESAVLSLYVDTAYATDLVIPTSFPIKRSLALGHLAAGKHTLRTLFAADRSPRNAATARLTDLTFRTVTPQDNGYQALAHAPVIYGRTAPAAAADPMAGGPFQNAVTDTPLLAFHSEAPTAIAGHRLLTYSMVWSNEDEGTPTPALMAFWGRTTDIEWTYQVEIDATGNAIPGSAVIQGPEHTSQPFTGRYESTHPLLGTCTRSNSMCQNTDGPMRFALSAADTLDPNAEAPEREMDRNPWTYWVMSQEVAREGKVADAPVPDPRTRISDPRNYLYLIVRKNTVGTPNTADAWVGLSVGVRLAGNPETYRSNKTYPAWSIERDAPAATAVELPPGTVAEDIASIQATRVVGAGADTGARVQVDSIERAFLLGPDGLPQQSFLFTPTKVTLTAAAPTATLFRRSQGGS
;
A
#
# COMPACT_ATOMS: atom_id res chain seq x y z
N MET A 1 39.40 -63.93 -63.55
CA MET A 1 38.18 -64.56 -64.10
C MET A 1 37.04 -64.29 -63.13
N SER A 2 35.89 -63.85 -63.67
CA SER A 2 34.51 -63.78 -63.09
C SER A 2 34.31 -63.20 -61.67
N ARG A 3 33.55 -62.10 -61.49
CA ARG A 3 32.06 -62.04 -61.33
C ARG A 3 31.56 -63.10 -60.35
N GLY A 4 30.76 -62.86 -59.30
CA GLY A 4 29.91 -61.75 -58.86
C GLY A 4 28.94 -62.30 -57.77
N LEU A 5 27.95 -61.48 -57.38
CA LEU A 5 26.85 -61.69 -56.39
C LEU A 5 27.24 -61.60 -54.90
N ARG A 6 26.82 -60.56 -54.16
CA ARG A 6 25.48 -60.17 -53.65
C ARG A 6 24.96 -61.07 -52.52
N GLN A 7 24.92 -60.52 -51.31
CA GLN A 7 23.81 -60.60 -50.34
C GLN A 7 24.15 -59.76 -49.11
N THR A 8 23.40 -58.69 -48.84
CA THR A 8 23.26 -58.13 -47.49
C THR A 8 21.80 -57.76 -47.24
N LEU A 9 21.36 -58.16 -46.05
CA LEU A 9 20.00 -58.17 -45.53
C LEU A 9 19.42 -56.77 -45.32
N GLY A 10 18.11 -56.66 -45.56
CA GLY A 10 17.29 -55.52 -45.20
C GLY A 10 16.67 -55.67 -43.80
N ALA A 11 16.61 -54.53 -43.11
CA ALA A 11 15.61 -54.14 -42.12
C ALA A 11 15.54 -52.60 -42.28
N GLY A 12 14.44 -51.95 -42.62
CA GLY A 12 13.08 -52.13 -42.13
C GLY A 12 12.79 -51.04 -41.08
N LEU A 13 12.79 -49.77 -41.47
CA LEU A 13 12.29 -48.66 -40.64
C LEU A 13 11.28 -47.84 -41.45
N ALA A 14 10.04 -47.86 -40.98
CA ALA A 14 8.93 -47.10 -41.51
C ALA A 14 9.07 -45.63 -41.09
N ALA A 15 9.13 -44.73 -42.06
CA ALA A 15 9.02 -43.28 -41.84
C ALA A 15 7.60 -42.85 -42.16
N THR A 16 6.85 -42.45 -41.13
CA THR A 16 5.53 -41.84 -41.25
C THR A 16 5.71 -40.39 -41.70
N VAL A 17 5.33 -40.09 -42.94
CA VAL A 17 5.29 -38.71 -43.46
C VAL A 17 4.00 -38.05 -42.97
N LEU A 18 4.11 -37.14 -42.00
CA LEU A 18 3.04 -36.17 -41.74
C LEU A 18 3.16 -35.03 -42.77
N ALA A 19 2.24 -34.99 -43.72
CA ALA A 19 2.04 -33.84 -44.59
C ALA A 19 1.37 -32.71 -43.78
N VAL A 20 2.14 -31.67 -43.44
CA VAL A 20 1.58 -30.41 -42.93
C VAL A 20 1.27 -29.54 -44.14
N GLY A 21 -0.03 -29.28 -44.35
CA GLY A 21 -0.50 -28.31 -45.33
C GLY A 21 -0.03 -26.90 -44.94
N LEU A 22 0.77 -26.28 -45.81
CA LEU A 22 1.07 -24.86 -45.75
C LEU A 22 -0.17 -24.08 -46.19
N THR A 23 -0.97 -23.63 -45.23
CA THR A 23 -1.92 -22.52 -45.47
C THR A 23 -1.16 -21.21 -45.47
N ALA A 24 -1.27 -20.51 -46.60
CA ALA A 24 -0.60 -19.27 -46.92
C ALA A 24 -0.95 -18.11 -45.97
N CYS A 25 0.05 -17.23 -45.83
CA CYS A 25 0.11 -16.04 -45.00
C CYS A 25 -1.06 -15.06 -45.20
N GLY A 26 -1.74 -14.76 -44.11
CA GLY A 26 -2.24 -13.42 -43.83
C GLY A 26 -1.37 -12.81 -42.73
N SER A 27 -0.50 -11.87 -43.08
CA SER A 27 0.31 -11.10 -42.13
C SER A 27 -0.57 -10.14 -41.35
N GLY A 28 -1.26 -10.65 -40.34
CA GLY A 28 -1.77 -9.86 -39.24
C GLY A 28 -0.68 -9.75 -38.19
N ASP A 29 -0.03 -8.59 -38.10
CA ASP A 29 1.08 -8.28 -37.19
C ASP A 29 0.62 -8.12 -35.72
N ARG A 30 -0.27 -9.02 -35.28
CA ARG A 30 -0.83 -9.02 -33.93
C ARG A 30 0.12 -9.80 -33.04
N ALA A 31 0.68 -9.14 -32.01
CA ALA A 31 1.39 -9.86 -30.96
C ALA A 31 0.46 -10.94 -30.38
N PRO A 32 0.98 -12.14 -30.06
CA PRO A 32 0.18 -13.14 -29.35
C PRO A 32 -0.42 -12.49 -28.10
N ALA A 33 -1.69 -12.79 -27.81
CA ALA A 33 -2.27 -12.35 -26.54
C ALA A 33 -1.42 -12.92 -25.38
N PRO A 34 -1.23 -12.15 -24.29
CA PRO A 34 -0.56 -12.67 -23.12
C PRO A 34 -1.26 -13.95 -22.63
N PRO A 35 -0.53 -14.92 -22.05
CA PRO A 35 -1.14 -16.12 -21.52
C PRO A 35 -2.16 -15.76 -20.43
N ALA A 36 -3.22 -16.56 -20.33
CA ALA A 36 -4.26 -16.36 -19.31
C ALA A 36 -3.70 -16.46 -17.87
N GLU A 37 -2.63 -17.23 -17.68
CA GLU A 37 -1.95 -17.42 -16.40
C GLU A 37 -0.44 -17.61 -16.61
N ILE A 38 0.37 -17.05 -15.73
CA ILE A 38 1.78 -17.38 -15.54
C ILE A 38 1.92 -18.06 -14.18
N VAL A 39 2.41 -19.29 -14.15
CA VAL A 39 2.75 -20.01 -12.92
C VAL A 39 4.26 -20.21 -12.88
N LEU A 40 4.90 -19.71 -11.82
CA LEU A 40 6.33 -19.86 -11.60
C LEU A 40 6.58 -20.64 -10.32
N ASN A 41 7.29 -21.75 -10.42
CA ASN A 41 7.91 -22.36 -9.25
C ASN A 41 9.23 -21.67 -8.95
N ARG A 42 9.72 -21.86 -7.72
CA ARG A 42 11.00 -21.32 -7.26
C ARG A 42 12.13 -21.58 -8.25
N GLY A 43 12.81 -20.51 -8.65
CA GLY A 43 13.94 -20.55 -9.59
C GLY A 43 13.56 -20.60 -11.08
N GLN A 44 12.26 -20.59 -11.41
CA GLN A 44 11.79 -20.51 -12.80
C GLN A 44 11.60 -19.05 -13.23
N ASP A 45 11.69 -18.83 -14.54
CA ASP A 45 11.22 -17.62 -15.20
C ASP A 45 10.27 -17.92 -16.35
N SER A 46 9.57 -16.88 -16.80
CA SER A 46 8.70 -16.91 -17.97
C SER A 46 8.81 -15.58 -18.70
N SER A 47 8.67 -15.61 -20.03
CA SER A 47 8.71 -14.44 -20.89
C SER A 47 7.46 -14.41 -21.76
N ILE A 48 6.76 -13.28 -21.74
CA ILE A 48 5.56 -13.08 -22.56
C ILE A 48 5.74 -11.83 -23.43
N PRO A 49 5.39 -11.88 -24.72
CA PRO A 49 5.36 -10.70 -25.54
C PRO A 49 4.16 -9.82 -25.15
N PHE A 50 4.31 -8.51 -25.25
CA PHE A 50 3.21 -7.56 -25.27
C PHE A 50 3.51 -6.44 -26.26
N ARG A 51 2.52 -5.59 -26.54
CA ARG A 51 2.65 -4.49 -27.49
C ARG A 51 2.07 -3.22 -26.89
N THR A 52 2.76 -2.11 -27.12
CA THR A 52 2.30 -0.73 -26.90
C THR A 52 1.94 -0.13 -28.25
N GLU A 53 0.80 0.54 -28.35
CA GLU A 53 0.39 1.17 -29.62
C GLU A 53 0.93 2.60 -29.79
N ALA A 54 1.42 3.19 -28.70
CA ALA A 54 1.98 4.53 -28.66
C ALA A 54 3.13 4.59 -27.64
N ASP A 55 3.95 5.63 -27.75
CA ASP A 55 4.96 5.98 -26.74
C ASP A 55 4.24 6.48 -25.47
N GLY A 56 4.68 6.02 -24.29
CA GLY A 56 4.09 6.48 -23.03
C GLY A 56 4.49 5.66 -21.81
N GLU A 57 3.94 6.05 -20.65
CA GLU A 57 4.09 5.30 -19.41
C GLU A 57 3.27 4.01 -19.47
N VAL A 58 3.86 2.88 -19.13
CA VAL A 58 3.15 1.59 -19.15
C VAL A 58 2.87 1.08 -17.75
N LEU A 59 1.60 0.77 -17.49
CA LEU A 59 1.14 0.13 -16.27
C LEU A 59 0.79 -1.35 -16.55
N LEU A 60 1.14 -2.22 -15.60
CA LEU A 60 0.69 -3.60 -15.54
C LEU A 60 -0.34 -3.75 -14.43
N ASP A 61 -1.60 -3.94 -14.79
CA ASP A 61 -2.60 -4.45 -13.86
C ASP A 61 -2.57 -5.98 -13.89
N VAL A 62 -2.53 -6.60 -12.72
CA VAL A 62 -2.35 -8.04 -12.59
C VAL A 62 -3.00 -8.56 -11.30
N THR A 63 -3.62 -9.73 -11.38
CA THR A 63 -4.07 -10.48 -10.21
C THR A 63 -2.95 -11.43 -9.78
N THR A 64 -2.49 -11.32 -8.53
CA THR A 64 -1.36 -12.06 -7.99
C THR A 64 -1.79 -13.01 -6.87
N THR A 65 -1.12 -14.15 -6.76
CA THR A 65 -1.34 -15.12 -5.68
C THR A 65 -0.10 -15.99 -5.49
N ALA A 66 0.25 -16.34 -4.26
CA ALA A 66 1.32 -17.28 -3.97
C ALA A 66 0.81 -18.41 -3.06
N PRO A 67 0.43 -19.57 -3.61
CA PRO A 67 -0.05 -20.69 -2.81
C PRO A 67 0.95 -21.10 -1.72
N GLY A 68 0.46 -21.29 -0.50
CA GLY A 68 1.27 -21.71 0.64
C GLY A 68 2.02 -20.57 1.36
N VAL A 69 1.96 -19.33 0.87
CA VAL A 69 2.47 -18.17 1.62
C VAL A 69 1.39 -17.59 2.54
N SER A 70 1.84 -16.98 3.63
CA SER A 70 1.03 -16.15 4.50
C SER A 70 1.93 -15.14 5.17
N TRP A 71 1.64 -13.85 4.99
CA TRP A 71 2.41 -12.75 5.56
C TRP A 71 2.69 -12.89 7.07
N GLY A 72 1.79 -13.54 7.81
CA GLY A 72 1.91 -13.76 9.25
C GLY A 72 2.75 -14.98 9.63
N SER A 73 3.26 -15.75 8.67
CA SER A 73 4.01 -17.00 8.89
C SER A 73 5.52 -16.80 8.69
N PRO A 74 6.32 -16.89 9.77
CA PRO A 74 7.77 -16.79 9.67
C PRO A 74 8.38 -17.75 8.63
N GLY A 75 9.20 -17.22 7.72
CA GLY A 75 9.86 -17.95 6.64
C GLY A 75 8.96 -18.32 5.45
N GLY A 76 7.69 -17.91 5.45
CA GLY A 76 6.71 -18.09 4.39
C GLY A 76 5.87 -16.84 4.13
N GLU A 77 6.43 -15.65 4.41
CA GLU A 77 5.72 -14.38 4.39
C GLU A 77 5.24 -14.01 2.99
N SER A 78 6.08 -14.22 1.97
CA SER A 78 5.78 -13.83 0.60
C SER A 78 6.48 -14.69 -0.45
N ALA A 79 6.01 -14.62 -1.69
CA ALA A 79 6.82 -14.91 -2.87
C ALA A 79 7.21 -13.60 -3.54
N VAL A 80 8.46 -13.50 -4.01
CA VAL A 80 8.94 -12.31 -4.74
C VAL A 80 9.20 -12.66 -6.20
N LEU A 81 8.66 -11.85 -7.09
CA LEU A 81 8.91 -11.92 -8.53
C LEU A 81 9.66 -10.67 -8.99
N SER A 82 10.77 -10.84 -9.70
CA SER A 82 11.44 -9.73 -10.38
C SER A 82 10.93 -9.62 -11.81
N LEU A 83 10.45 -8.43 -12.18
CA LEU A 83 9.91 -8.11 -13.49
C LEU A 83 10.95 -7.35 -14.31
N TYR A 84 11.12 -7.77 -15.56
CA TYR A 84 11.99 -7.11 -16.53
C TYR A 84 11.21 -6.80 -17.80
N VAL A 85 11.39 -5.61 -18.35
CA VAL A 85 10.88 -5.24 -19.69
C VAL A 85 12.06 -5.04 -20.61
N ASP A 86 12.10 -5.79 -21.72
CA ASP A 86 13.20 -5.72 -22.71
C ASP A 86 14.60 -5.77 -22.08
N THR A 87 14.76 -6.61 -21.05
CA THR A 87 15.94 -6.78 -20.19
C THR A 87 16.16 -5.73 -19.09
N ALA A 88 15.49 -4.58 -19.12
CA ALA A 88 15.56 -3.59 -18.05
C ALA A 88 14.82 -4.10 -16.81
N TYR A 89 15.44 -3.98 -15.63
CA TYR A 89 14.84 -4.37 -14.36
C TYR A 89 13.80 -3.35 -13.92
N ALA A 90 12.52 -3.68 -14.09
CA ALA A 90 11.42 -2.75 -13.88
C ALA A 90 11.06 -2.62 -12.39
N THR A 91 10.74 -3.75 -11.74
CA THR A 91 10.32 -3.79 -10.34
C THR A 91 10.40 -5.20 -9.78
N ASP A 92 10.56 -5.33 -8.47
CA ASP A 92 10.15 -6.48 -7.69
C ASP A 92 8.65 -6.36 -7.36
N LEU A 93 7.98 -7.51 -7.34
CA LEU A 93 6.60 -7.70 -6.91
C LEU A 93 6.60 -8.68 -5.74
N VAL A 94 6.24 -8.17 -4.57
CA VAL A 94 6.03 -8.98 -3.36
C VAL A 94 4.57 -9.44 -3.33
N ILE A 95 4.37 -10.76 -3.21
CA ILE A 95 3.06 -11.40 -3.16
C ILE A 95 2.87 -11.97 -1.75
N PRO A 96 2.16 -11.27 -0.86
CA PRO A 96 2.08 -11.63 0.57
C PRO A 96 0.92 -12.60 0.88
N THR A 97 0.08 -12.93 -0.11
CA THR A 97 -1.18 -13.66 0.08
C THR A 97 -1.22 -14.98 -0.68
N SER A 98 -1.90 -15.96 -0.09
CA SER A 98 -2.30 -17.22 -0.74
C SER A 98 -3.65 -17.14 -1.46
N PHE A 99 -4.35 -16.00 -1.34
CA PHE A 99 -5.56 -15.69 -2.10
C PHE A 99 -5.29 -14.59 -3.15
N PRO A 100 -6.14 -14.50 -4.20
CA PRO A 100 -5.98 -13.50 -5.25
C PRO A 100 -6.11 -12.07 -4.78
N ILE A 101 -5.15 -11.22 -5.14
CA ILE A 101 -5.19 -9.77 -4.96
C ILE A 101 -4.85 -9.05 -6.26
N LYS A 102 -5.52 -7.93 -6.53
CA LYS A 102 -5.20 -7.09 -7.69
C LYS A 102 -4.07 -6.13 -7.33
N ARG A 103 -3.15 -5.94 -8.28
CA ARG A 103 -1.99 -5.05 -8.18
C ARG A 103 -1.89 -4.21 -9.45
N SER A 104 -1.38 -3.00 -9.32
CA SER A 104 -1.01 -2.15 -10.45
C SER A 104 0.43 -1.69 -10.28
N LEU A 105 1.27 -2.00 -11.27
CA LEU A 105 2.72 -1.75 -11.25
C LEU A 105 3.09 -0.82 -12.40
N ALA A 106 4.06 0.06 -12.18
CA ALA A 106 4.66 0.85 -13.25
C ALA A 106 5.80 0.05 -13.90
N LEU A 107 5.75 -0.09 -15.22
CA LEU A 107 6.81 -0.69 -16.03
C LEU A 107 7.75 0.37 -16.64
N GLY A 108 7.44 1.66 -16.45
CA GLY A 108 8.17 2.81 -16.95
C GLY A 108 7.74 3.24 -18.36
N HIS A 109 8.44 4.23 -18.89
CA HIS A 109 8.25 4.73 -20.24
C HIS A 109 8.69 3.72 -21.31
N LEU A 110 7.78 3.34 -22.21
CA LEU A 110 8.07 2.47 -23.35
C LEU A 110 7.69 3.16 -24.66
N ALA A 111 8.52 2.99 -25.69
CA ALA A 111 8.18 3.38 -27.05
C ALA A 111 7.04 2.51 -27.62
N ALA A 112 6.39 2.95 -28.70
CA ALA A 112 5.43 2.16 -29.44
C ALA A 112 6.12 0.94 -30.08
N GLY A 113 5.58 -0.25 -29.87
CA GLY A 113 6.12 -1.44 -30.50
C GLY A 113 5.96 -2.72 -29.69
N LYS A 114 6.76 -3.72 -30.07
CA LYS A 114 6.78 -5.04 -29.44
C LYS A 114 7.76 -5.01 -28.27
N HIS A 115 7.31 -5.48 -27.12
CA HIS A 115 8.09 -5.60 -25.89
C HIS A 115 7.99 -7.01 -25.35
N THR A 116 8.87 -7.35 -24.41
CA THR A 116 8.83 -8.61 -23.66
C THR A 116 8.82 -8.34 -22.18
N LEU A 117 7.80 -8.85 -21.47
CA LEU A 117 7.82 -8.94 -20.02
C LEU A 117 8.43 -10.29 -19.63
N ARG A 118 9.60 -10.26 -19.00
CA ARG A 118 10.18 -11.42 -18.32
C ARG A 118 9.87 -11.34 -16.84
N THR A 119 9.27 -12.40 -16.31
CA THR A 119 8.97 -12.57 -14.89
C THR A 119 9.86 -13.68 -14.34
N LEU A 120 10.67 -13.37 -13.33
CA LEU A 120 11.56 -14.32 -12.67
C LEU A 120 11.11 -14.54 -11.23
N PHE A 121 11.00 -15.79 -10.79
CA PHE A 121 10.88 -16.09 -9.36
C PHE A 121 12.21 -15.78 -8.67
N ALA A 122 12.24 -14.74 -7.86
CA ALA A 122 13.43 -14.25 -7.18
C ALA A 122 13.73 -15.11 -5.92
N ALA A 123 14.34 -16.27 -6.15
CA ALA A 123 14.59 -17.27 -5.10
C ALA A 123 15.58 -16.81 -4.03
N ASP A 124 16.45 -15.85 -4.36
CA ASP A 124 17.44 -15.23 -3.47
C ASP A 124 16.79 -14.40 -2.36
N ARG A 125 15.67 -13.74 -2.67
CA ARG A 125 14.96 -12.82 -1.77
C ARG A 125 13.60 -13.33 -1.28
N SER A 126 13.08 -14.41 -1.87
CA SER A 126 11.83 -15.04 -1.40
C SER A 126 12.05 -15.94 -0.17
N PRO A 127 11.30 -15.74 0.94
CA PRO A 127 11.28 -16.63 2.10
C PRO A 127 11.20 -18.10 1.73
N ARG A 128 11.96 -18.98 2.41
CA ARG A 128 12.22 -20.37 1.96
C ARG A 128 10.96 -21.19 1.68
N ASN A 129 9.87 -20.96 2.41
CA ASN A 129 8.65 -21.73 2.29
C ASN A 129 7.76 -21.28 1.12
N ALA A 130 8.09 -20.18 0.44
CA ALA A 130 7.39 -19.77 -0.78
C ALA A 130 7.84 -20.62 -1.98
N ALA A 131 6.97 -21.49 -2.49
CA ALA A 131 7.35 -22.43 -3.55
C ALA A 131 6.87 -22.01 -4.95
N THR A 132 5.74 -21.30 -5.01
CA THR A 132 5.05 -21.01 -6.27
C THR A 132 4.41 -19.61 -6.20
N ALA A 133 4.44 -18.92 -7.33
CA ALA A 133 3.72 -17.67 -7.56
C ALA A 133 2.89 -17.76 -8.84
N ARG A 134 1.76 -17.07 -8.85
CA ARG A 134 0.79 -17.03 -9.95
C ARG A 134 0.45 -15.60 -10.30
N LEU A 135 0.46 -15.31 -11.60
CA LEU A 135 -0.02 -14.05 -12.19
C LEU A 135 -1.15 -14.39 -13.17
N THR A 136 -2.27 -13.69 -13.04
CA THR A 136 -3.47 -13.84 -13.89
C THR A 136 -4.00 -12.46 -14.25
N ASP A 137 -4.90 -12.38 -15.23
CA ASP A 137 -5.54 -11.12 -15.67
C ASP A 137 -4.56 -10.01 -16.08
N LEU A 138 -3.42 -10.37 -16.68
CA LEU A 138 -2.38 -9.42 -17.07
C LEU A 138 -2.91 -8.44 -18.12
N THR A 139 -2.97 -7.16 -17.74
CA THR A 139 -3.42 -6.07 -18.60
C THR A 139 -2.35 -4.98 -18.66
N PHE A 140 -1.86 -4.69 -19.86
CA PHE A 140 -0.90 -3.62 -20.10
C PHE A 140 -1.65 -2.38 -20.58
N ARG A 141 -1.49 -1.27 -19.86
CA ARG A 141 -2.07 0.03 -20.23
C ARG A 141 -0.97 1.02 -20.52
N THR A 142 -0.95 1.55 -21.74
CA THR A 142 -0.12 2.72 -22.07
C THR A 142 -0.89 3.99 -21.77
N VAL A 143 -0.28 4.90 -21.03
CA VAL A 143 -0.76 6.26 -20.76
C VAL A 143 0.15 7.21 -21.54
N THR A 144 -0.40 7.92 -22.51
CA THR A 144 0.36 8.78 -23.42
C THR A 144 0.42 10.21 -22.89
N PRO A 145 1.31 11.08 -23.39
CA PRO A 145 1.37 12.49 -22.99
C PRO A 145 0.08 13.29 -23.16
N GLN A 146 -0.90 12.78 -23.92
CA GLN A 146 -2.20 13.41 -24.14
C GLN A 146 -3.25 12.97 -23.11
N ASP A 147 -2.99 11.89 -22.39
CA ASP A 147 -3.91 11.36 -21.39
C ASP A 147 -3.84 12.15 -20.08
N ASN A 148 -4.99 12.30 -19.43
CA ASN A 148 -5.04 12.82 -18.08
C ASN A 148 -4.27 11.88 -17.14
N GLY A 149 -3.43 12.44 -16.28
CA GLY A 149 -2.61 11.67 -15.33
C GLY A 149 -1.23 11.25 -15.85
N TYR A 150 -0.91 11.46 -17.14
CA TYR A 150 0.42 11.15 -17.66
C TYR A 150 1.54 11.81 -16.85
N GLN A 151 1.40 13.09 -16.51
CA GLN A 151 2.42 13.83 -15.77
C GLN A 151 2.65 13.24 -14.37
N ALA A 152 1.60 12.80 -13.69
CA ALA A 152 1.75 12.12 -12.41
C ALA A 152 2.49 10.78 -12.54
N LEU A 153 2.27 10.04 -13.63
CA LEU A 153 3.01 8.79 -13.85
C LEU A 153 4.47 9.05 -14.24
N ALA A 154 4.72 9.98 -15.15
CA ALA A 154 6.05 10.29 -15.67
C ALA A 154 7.01 10.81 -14.58
N HIS A 155 6.50 11.48 -13.55
CA HIS A 155 7.31 12.00 -12.43
C HIS A 155 7.24 11.12 -11.17
N ALA A 156 6.59 9.95 -11.23
CA ALA A 156 6.46 9.06 -10.08
C ALA A 156 7.82 8.48 -9.66
N PRO A 157 8.10 8.38 -8.35
CA PRO A 157 9.38 7.86 -7.87
C PRO A 157 9.50 6.35 -8.06
N VAL A 158 10.73 5.89 -8.29
CA VAL A 158 11.12 4.48 -8.14
C VAL A 158 11.81 4.34 -6.79
N ILE A 159 11.30 3.44 -5.95
CA ILE A 159 11.78 3.25 -4.59
C ILE A 159 12.65 2.01 -4.50
N TYR A 160 13.85 2.16 -3.96
CA TYR A 160 14.74 1.07 -3.60
C TYR A 160 14.51 0.67 -2.14
N GLY A 161 14.47 -0.63 -1.92
CA GLY A 161 14.12 -1.24 -0.66
C GLY A 161 15.07 -0.87 0.49
N ARG A 162 14.54 -0.98 1.70
CA ARG A 162 15.25 -0.77 2.95
C ARG A 162 16.29 -1.88 3.15
N THR A 163 17.50 -1.50 3.52
CA THR A 163 18.60 -2.42 3.86
C THR A 163 19.07 -2.24 5.30
N ALA A 164 18.19 -1.76 6.18
CA ALA A 164 18.52 -1.49 7.56
C ALA A 164 18.98 -2.79 8.27
N PRO A 165 19.95 -2.72 9.19
CA PRO A 165 20.25 -3.83 10.07
C PRO A 165 19.01 -4.26 10.85
N ALA A 166 18.88 -5.58 11.08
CA ALA A 166 17.80 -6.13 11.88
C ALA A 166 17.85 -5.54 13.30
N ALA A 167 16.68 -5.30 13.90
CA ALA A 167 16.63 -4.99 15.32
C ALA A 167 16.91 -6.27 16.09
N ALA A 168 17.47 -6.15 17.30
CA ALA A 168 17.57 -7.29 18.22
C ALA A 168 16.20 -7.93 18.51
N ALA A 169 15.12 -7.13 18.45
CA ALA A 169 13.74 -7.59 18.70
C ALA A 169 13.09 -8.31 17.51
N ASP A 170 13.55 -8.06 16.26
CA ASP A 170 13.10 -8.79 15.08
C ASP A 170 14.31 -9.09 14.17
N PRO A 171 14.92 -10.29 14.31
CA PRO A 171 16.06 -10.73 13.51
C PRO A 171 15.75 -10.89 12.02
N MET A 172 14.48 -10.95 11.63
CA MET A 172 14.05 -11.11 10.23
C MET A 172 13.73 -9.77 9.56
N ALA A 173 13.49 -8.72 10.34
CA ALA A 173 13.33 -7.35 9.89
C ALA A 173 14.67 -6.64 9.60
N GLY A 174 15.53 -7.25 8.79
CA GLY A 174 16.73 -6.56 8.32
C GLY A 174 17.47 -7.24 7.18
N GLY A 175 18.53 -6.58 6.73
CA GLY A 175 19.35 -7.05 5.63
C GLY A 175 18.83 -6.64 4.24
N PRO A 176 19.46 -7.15 3.16
CA PRO A 176 19.25 -6.64 1.81
C PRO A 176 17.84 -6.84 1.23
N PHE A 177 17.09 -7.83 1.75
CA PHE A 177 15.79 -8.23 1.22
C PHE A 177 14.68 -8.07 2.24
N GLN A 178 14.83 -7.11 3.15
CA GLN A 178 13.89 -6.90 4.24
C GLN A 178 12.45 -6.72 3.76
N ASN A 179 12.25 -5.97 2.67
CA ASN A 179 10.92 -5.71 2.12
C ASN A 179 10.21 -6.96 1.54
N ALA A 180 10.88 -8.13 1.52
CA ALA A 180 10.22 -9.39 1.21
C ALA A 180 9.45 -9.97 2.40
N VAL A 181 9.70 -9.52 3.63
CA VAL A 181 9.10 -10.08 4.85
C VAL A 181 8.43 -9.04 5.75
N THR A 182 8.81 -7.77 5.65
CA THR A 182 8.30 -6.68 6.49
C THR A 182 8.40 -5.34 5.77
N ASP A 183 7.60 -4.35 6.17
CA ASP A 183 7.63 -2.98 5.64
C ASP A 183 7.65 -2.94 4.11
N THR A 184 6.87 -3.79 3.45
CA THR A 184 6.88 -3.86 1.99
C THR A 184 6.02 -2.73 1.41
N PRO A 185 6.50 -2.00 0.38
CA PRO A 185 5.66 -1.08 -0.37
C PRO A 185 4.40 -1.77 -0.91
N LEU A 186 3.23 -1.35 -0.44
CA LEU A 186 1.94 -1.91 -0.81
C LEU A 186 1.28 -1.14 -1.95
N LEU A 187 1.16 0.18 -1.82
CA LEU A 187 0.41 1.03 -2.75
C LEU A 187 1.14 2.36 -2.93
N ALA A 188 1.12 2.94 -4.13
CA ALA A 188 1.54 4.31 -4.35
C ALA A 188 0.35 5.13 -4.88
N PHE A 189 0.34 6.41 -4.56
CA PHE A 189 -0.67 7.36 -5.02
C PHE A 189 -0.07 8.77 -5.04
N HIS A 190 -0.79 9.72 -5.61
CA HIS A 190 -0.37 11.11 -5.59
C HIS A 190 -1.51 12.06 -5.20
N SER A 191 -1.13 13.26 -4.81
CA SER A 191 -2.02 14.41 -4.75
C SER A 191 -1.47 15.53 -5.63
N GLU A 192 -2.36 16.38 -6.13
CA GLU A 192 -2.00 17.56 -6.89
C GLU A 192 -2.51 18.81 -6.17
N ALA A 193 -1.69 19.86 -6.13
CA ALA A 193 -2.09 21.17 -5.62
C ALA A 193 -1.67 22.29 -6.59
N PRO A 194 -2.45 23.37 -6.72
CA PRO A 194 -2.00 24.56 -7.44
C PRO A 194 -0.81 25.21 -6.70
N THR A 195 0.08 25.87 -7.43
CA THR A 195 1.15 26.68 -6.83
C THR A 195 0.86 28.18 -6.95
N ALA A 196 1.77 29.02 -6.43
CA ALA A 196 1.67 30.46 -6.55
C ALA A 196 1.79 30.97 -8.00
N ILE A 197 2.33 30.15 -8.91
CA ILE A 197 2.48 30.49 -10.33
C ILE A 197 1.32 29.85 -11.11
N ALA A 198 0.56 30.68 -11.82
CA ALA A 198 -0.58 30.22 -12.59
C ALA A 198 -0.15 29.16 -13.63
N GLY A 199 -0.87 28.04 -13.66
CA GLY A 199 -0.61 26.91 -14.55
C GLY A 199 0.43 25.92 -14.04
N HIS A 200 1.18 26.23 -12.98
CA HIS A 200 2.04 25.27 -12.31
C HIS A 200 1.23 24.40 -11.34
N ARG A 201 1.72 23.19 -11.09
CA ARG A 201 1.14 22.23 -10.15
C ARG A 201 2.23 21.59 -9.30
N LEU A 202 1.95 21.41 -8.01
CA LEU A 202 2.77 20.60 -7.11
C LEU A 202 2.22 19.17 -7.11
N LEU A 203 3.03 18.22 -7.52
CA LEU A 203 2.76 16.80 -7.38
C LEU A 203 3.38 16.33 -6.06
N THR A 204 2.60 15.65 -5.22
CA THR A 204 3.09 15.00 -3.99
C THR A 204 2.77 13.52 -4.06
N TYR A 205 3.80 12.69 -4.04
CA TYR A 205 3.68 11.23 -4.08
C TYR A 205 3.74 10.65 -2.69
N SER A 206 2.86 9.69 -2.43
CA SER A 206 2.78 8.99 -1.16
C SER A 206 2.69 7.49 -1.38
N MET A 207 3.08 6.75 -0.35
CA MET A 207 3.12 5.30 -0.39
C MET A 207 2.57 4.72 0.91
N VAL A 208 1.95 3.55 0.79
CA VAL A 208 1.51 2.73 1.91
C VAL A 208 2.52 1.61 2.08
N TRP A 209 3.12 1.48 3.26
CA TRP A 209 3.94 0.33 3.64
C TRP A 209 3.18 -0.59 4.58
N SER A 210 3.60 -1.85 4.63
CA SER A 210 2.90 -2.85 5.42
C SER A 210 2.98 -2.66 6.94
N ASN A 211 3.98 -1.92 7.44
CA ASN A 211 4.14 -1.61 8.87
C ASN A 211 4.89 -0.30 9.12
N GLU A 212 4.75 0.23 10.35
CA GLU A 212 5.60 1.25 10.95
C GLU A 212 6.47 0.62 12.07
N ASP A 213 7.79 0.68 11.88
CA ASP A 213 8.75 -0.03 12.74
C ASP A 213 9.41 0.83 13.83
N GLU A 214 9.23 2.15 13.81
CA GLU A 214 9.85 3.07 14.77
C GLU A 214 9.14 4.42 14.83
N GLY A 215 9.28 5.14 15.96
CA GLY A 215 8.74 6.48 16.17
C GLY A 215 7.49 6.48 17.03
N THR A 216 6.50 5.67 16.68
CA THR A 216 5.21 5.63 17.37
C THR A 216 4.88 4.24 17.93
N PRO A 217 4.49 4.09 19.20
CA PRO A 217 4.05 2.80 19.74
C PRO A 217 2.79 2.28 19.04
N THR A 218 2.70 0.97 18.78
CA THR A 218 1.59 0.33 18.07
C THR A 218 0.18 0.69 18.59
N PRO A 219 -0.07 0.78 19.91
CA PRO A 219 -1.40 1.21 20.39
C PRO A 219 -1.72 2.67 20.06
N ALA A 220 -0.70 3.51 19.99
CA ALA A 220 -0.84 4.90 19.63
C ALA A 220 -1.14 5.04 18.12
N LEU A 221 -0.52 4.21 17.27
CA LEU A 221 -0.86 4.09 15.85
C LEU A 221 -2.33 3.78 15.62
N MET A 222 -2.86 2.78 16.34
CA MET A 222 -4.28 2.45 16.29
C MET A 222 -5.15 3.63 16.78
N ALA A 223 -4.73 4.30 17.85
CA ALA A 223 -5.50 5.38 18.46
C ALA A 223 -5.66 6.61 17.57
N PHE A 224 -4.60 7.10 16.93
CA PHE A 224 -4.68 8.33 16.13
C PHE A 224 -4.50 8.15 14.63
N TRP A 225 -3.97 7.04 14.11
CA TRP A 225 -3.98 6.74 12.67
C TRP A 225 -5.01 5.69 12.28
N GLY A 226 -5.44 4.82 13.20
CA GLY A 226 -6.40 3.76 12.90
C GLY A 226 -5.83 2.61 12.07
N ARG A 227 -4.51 2.44 12.07
CA ARG A 227 -3.76 1.43 11.31
C ARG A 227 -2.38 1.23 11.92
N THR A 228 -1.71 0.13 11.58
CA THR A 228 -0.27 -0.07 11.85
C THR A 228 0.58 -0.07 10.58
N THR A 229 -0.05 -0.13 9.39
CA THR A 229 0.63 0.21 8.13
C THR A 229 1.12 1.64 8.21
N ASP A 230 2.26 1.92 7.61
CA ASP A 230 2.78 3.27 7.49
C ASP A 230 2.25 3.93 6.20
N ILE A 231 1.99 5.25 6.24
CA ILE A 231 1.63 6.02 5.06
C ILE A 231 2.38 7.35 5.10
N GLU A 232 3.34 7.48 4.20
CA GLU A 232 4.24 8.62 4.12
C GLU A 232 4.27 9.22 2.72
N TRP A 233 4.45 10.53 2.65
CA TRP A 233 4.81 11.18 1.39
C TRP A 233 6.31 10.96 1.14
N THR A 234 6.68 10.68 -0.10
CA THR A 234 8.05 10.27 -0.46
C THR A 234 8.78 11.32 -1.29
N TYR A 235 8.05 11.97 -2.20
CA TYR A 235 8.61 12.89 -3.18
C TYR A 235 7.60 14.00 -3.50
N GLN A 236 8.09 15.21 -3.68
CA GLN A 236 7.32 16.30 -4.27
C GLN A 236 8.10 16.97 -5.39
N VAL A 237 7.39 17.41 -6.42
CA VAL A 237 7.97 18.20 -7.53
C VAL A 237 6.94 19.18 -8.06
N GLU A 238 7.37 20.41 -8.30
CA GLU A 238 6.56 21.37 -9.04
C GLU A 238 6.76 21.15 -10.54
N ILE A 239 5.67 21.11 -11.29
CA ILE A 239 5.67 21.03 -12.75
C ILE A 239 5.06 22.29 -13.35
N ASP A 240 5.58 22.73 -14.49
CA ASP A 240 5.03 23.84 -15.25
C ASP A 240 3.74 23.46 -16.02
N ALA A 241 3.15 24.44 -16.71
CA ALA A 241 1.95 24.25 -17.50
C ALA A 241 2.12 23.27 -18.69
N THR A 242 3.36 22.97 -19.08
CA THR A 242 3.70 21.98 -20.11
C THR A 242 4.04 20.61 -19.53
N GLY A 243 4.08 20.48 -18.20
CA GLY A 243 4.38 19.24 -17.48
C GLY A 243 5.87 19.03 -17.18
N ASN A 244 6.74 19.99 -17.46
CA ASN A 244 8.16 19.86 -17.13
C ASN A 244 8.40 20.17 -15.66
N ALA A 245 9.25 19.39 -15.01
CA ALA A 245 9.68 19.67 -13.64
C ALA A 245 10.42 21.01 -13.56
N ILE A 246 10.04 21.84 -12.59
CA ILE A 246 10.73 23.10 -12.28
C ILE A 246 12.08 22.76 -11.64
N PRO A 247 13.21 23.22 -12.22
CA PRO A 247 14.53 22.94 -11.67
C PRO A 247 14.67 23.38 -10.21
N GLY A 248 15.12 22.47 -9.35
CA GLY A 248 15.34 22.74 -7.93
C GLY A 248 14.07 22.73 -7.05
N SER A 249 12.89 22.44 -7.61
CA SER A 249 11.65 22.31 -6.83
C SER A 249 11.51 20.97 -6.10
N ALA A 250 12.25 19.95 -6.55
CA ALA A 250 12.11 18.59 -6.08
C ALA A 250 12.56 18.44 -4.61
N VAL A 251 11.72 17.84 -3.77
CA VAL A 251 12.01 17.54 -2.37
C VAL A 251 11.60 16.11 -2.01
N ILE A 252 12.25 15.55 -1.00
CA ILE A 252 11.91 14.24 -0.40
C ILE A 252 11.65 14.40 1.09
N GLN A 253 10.91 13.44 1.66
CA GLN A 253 10.78 13.32 3.10
C GLN A 253 11.99 12.55 3.63
N GLY A 254 13.00 13.28 4.09
CA GLY A 254 14.21 12.72 4.66
C GLY A 254 14.04 12.18 6.09
N PRO A 255 15.12 11.68 6.70
CA PRO A 255 15.14 11.26 8.10
C PRO A 255 14.52 12.31 9.04
N GLU A 256 13.92 11.82 10.13
CA GLU A 256 13.18 12.65 11.10
C GLU A 256 11.96 13.39 10.49
N HIS A 257 11.44 12.88 9.37
CA HIS A 257 10.35 13.47 8.59
C HIS A 257 10.64 14.89 8.10
N THR A 258 11.92 15.21 7.88
CA THR A 258 12.34 16.55 7.42
C THR A 258 12.25 16.67 5.90
N SER A 259 11.70 17.76 5.38
CA SER A 259 11.73 18.04 3.95
C SER A 259 13.16 18.41 3.52
N GLN A 260 13.70 17.67 2.55
CA GLN A 260 15.06 17.87 2.05
C GLN A 260 15.04 18.05 0.53
N PRO A 261 15.85 18.96 -0.05
CA PRO A 261 16.01 19.04 -1.51
C PRO A 261 16.45 17.70 -2.10
N PHE A 262 15.85 17.30 -3.21
CA PHE A 262 16.27 16.12 -3.96
C PHE A 262 17.34 16.49 -4.99
N THR A 263 18.53 15.92 -4.81
CA THR A 263 19.68 16.08 -5.72
C THR A 263 20.17 14.74 -6.27
N GLY A 264 19.32 13.71 -6.19
CA GLY A 264 19.65 12.34 -6.58
C GLY A 264 19.56 12.11 -8.09
N ARG A 265 19.60 10.83 -8.47
CA ARG A 265 19.54 10.40 -9.87
C ARG A 265 18.10 10.23 -10.33
N TYR A 266 17.91 10.32 -11.64
CA TYR A 266 16.67 10.00 -12.32
C TYR A 266 16.91 8.87 -13.33
N GLU A 267 15.88 8.06 -13.54
CA GLU A 267 15.72 7.21 -14.72
C GLU A 267 14.66 7.84 -15.60
N SER A 268 15.08 8.44 -16.72
CA SER A 268 14.24 9.40 -17.45
C SER A 268 13.79 10.54 -16.51
N THR A 269 12.49 10.66 -16.24
CA THR A 269 11.88 11.64 -15.33
C THR A 269 11.56 11.05 -13.95
N HIS A 270 11.80 9.76 -13.71
CA HIS A 270 11.51 9.12 -12.43
C HIS A 270 12.67 9.31 -11.44
N PRO A 271 12.47 9.97 -10.29
CA PRO A 271 13.52 10.06 -9.28
C PRO A 271 13.75 8.68 -8.64
N LEU A 272 15.02 8.36 -8.41
CA LEU A 272 15.42 7.12 -7.75
C LEU A 272 15.69 7.39 -6.27
N LEU A 273 14.86 6.83 -5.40
CA LEU A 273 14.92 7.03 -3.94
C LEU A 273 15.24 5.73 -3.22
N GLY A 274 15.92 5.80 -2.08
CA GLY A 274 16.07 4.65 -1.17
C GLY A 274 15.26 4.85 0.10
N THR A 275 14.73 3.76 0.66
CA THR A 275 14.14 3.77 2.00
C THR A 275 15.25 3.63 3.05
N CYS A 276 15.51 4.67 3.84
CA CYS A 276 16.73 4.76 4.64
C CYS A 276 16.53 4.66 6.15
N THR A 277 15.32 4.92 6.64
CA THR A 277 14.98 4.81 8.07
C THR A 277 14.00 3.67 8.32
N ARG A 278 13.80 3.35 9.60
CA ARG A 278 12.79 2.38 10.06
C ARG A 278 11.37 2.95 10.04
N SER A 279 11.24 4.27 10.06
CA SER A 279 9.99 5.00 9.82
C SER A 279 9.79 5.31 8.33
N ASN A 280 10.35 4.47 7.45
CA ASN A 280 10.22 4.52 6.00
C ASN A 280 10.51 5.88 5.33
N SER A 281 11.35 6.73 5.93
CA SER A 281 11.78 7.98 5.33
C SER A 281 12.80 7.74 4.22
N MET A 282 12.88 8.68 3.29
CA MET A 282 13.62 8.57 2.03
C MET A 282 15.05 9.09 2.14
N CYS A 283 15.94 8.55 1.31
CA CYS A 283 17.21 9.19 0.95
C CYS A 283 17.41 9.15 -0.56
N GLN A 284 18.39 9.92 -1.02
CA GLN A 284 18.75 10.01 -2.44
C GLN A 284 19.64 8.84 -2.90
N ASN A 285 20.12 8.03 -1.97
CA ASN A 285 20.99 6.89 -2.24
C ASN A 285 20.15 5.62 -2.47
N THR A 286 20.57 4.77 -3.39
CA THR A 286 19.78 3.65 -3.92
C THR A 286 20.53 2.33 -3.81
N ASP A 287 21.08 2.06 -2.62
CA ASP A 287 21.91 0.88 -2.36
C ASP A 287 21.10 -0.41 -2.12
N GLY A 288 19.77 -0.29 -2.03
CA GLY A 288 18.87 -1.44 -1.89
C GLY A 288 18.86 -2.33 -3.14
N PRO A 289 18.87 -3.68 -2.99
CA PRO A 289 18.79 -4.58 -4.14
C PRO A 289 17.35 -4.87 -4.59
N MET A 290 16.36 -4.52 -3.77
CA MET A 290 14.94 -4.56 -4.16
C MET A 290 14.53 -3.22 -4.76
N ARG A 291 13.71 -3.26 -5.81
CA ARG A 291 13.25 -2.08 -6.57
C ARG A 291 11.73 -2.12 -6.64
N PHE A 292 11.06 -1.00 -6.40
CA PHE A 292 9.62 -0.90 -6.35
C PHE A 292 9.16 0.27 -7.23
N ALA A 293 8.51 -0.07 -8.33
CA ALA A 293 7.81 0.88 -9.20
C ALA A 293 6.32 0.55 -9.13
N LEU A 294 5.65 1.06 -8.10
CA LEU A 294 4.20 0.92 -7.95
C LEU A 294 3.48 1.95 -8.82
N SER A 295 2.28 1.62 -9.30
CA SER A 295 1.48 2.62 -10.01
C SER A 295 1.09 3.74 -9.05
N ALA A 296 1.41 4.98 -9.41
CA ALA A 296 0.92 6.18 -8.73
C ALA A 296 -0.27 6.80 -9.49
N ALA A 297 -1.03 6.00 -10.26
CA ALA A 297 -2.14 6.51 -11.07
C ALA A 297 -3.30 7.06 -10.23
N ASP A 298 -3.48 6.53 -9.01
CA ASP A 298 -4.54 6.97 -8.12
C ASP A 298 -4.23 8.36 -7.56
N THR A 299 -5.17 9.29 -7.79
CA THR A 299 -5.13 10.65 -7.22
C THR A 299 -5.99 10.71 -5.96
N LEU A 300 -5.47 11.37 -4.94
CA LEU A 300 -6.16 11.66 -3.68
C LEU A 300 -6.16 13.17 -3.43
N ASP A 301 -7.32 13.74 -3.07
CA ASP A 301 -7.40 15.12 -2.56
C ASP A 301 -7.21 15.11 -1.03
N PRO A 302 -6.07 15.56 -0.50
CA PRO A 302 -5.77 15.47 0.93
C PRO A 302 -6.65 16.36 1.80
N ASN A 303 -7.39 17.32 1.21
CA ASN A 303 -8.36 18.14 1.93
C ASN A 303 -9.73 17.47 2.02
N ALA A 304 -10.06 16.64 1.04
CA ALA A 304 -11.35 15.97 0.94
C ALA A 304 -11.31 14.53 1.46
N GLU A 305 -10.17 13.87 1.47
CA GLU A 305 -10.10 12.42 1.67
C GLU A 305 -8.95 12.05 2.61
N ALA A 306 -9.19 11.08 3.50
CA ALA A 306 -8.13 10.52 4.33
C ALA A 306 -7.26 9.58 3.48
N PRO A 307 -5.94 9.50 3.72
CA PRO A 307 -5.06 8.60 2.99
C PRO A 307 -5.47 7.12 3.11
N GLU A 308 -6.16 6.74 4.20
CA GLU A 308 -6.68 5.38 4.39
C GLU A 308 -7.71 4.96 3.33
N ARG A 309 -8.25 5.89 2.54
CA ARG A 309 -9.08 5.57 1.37
C ARG A 309 -8.36 4.61 0.41
N GLU A 310 -7.04 4.75 0.26
CA GLU A 310 -6.27 3.87 -0.62
C GLU A 310 -6.24 2.44 -0.09
N MET A 311 -6.22 2.26 1.23
CA MET A 311 -6.42 0.94 1.86
C MET A 311 -7.85 0.44 1.71
N ASP A 312 -8.86 1.32 1.82
CA ASP A 312 -10.27 0.95 1.64
C ASP A 312 -10.55 0.40 0.23
N ARG A 313 -9.91 0.98 -0.80
CA ARG A 313 -9.95 0.51 -2.19
C ARG A 313 -9.17 -0.79 -2.43
N ASN A 314 -8.21 -1.07 -1.55
CA ASN A 314 -7.31 -2.22 -1.61
C ASN A 314 -7.39 -3.00 -0.29
N PRO A 315 -8.55 -3.60 0.05
CA PRO A 315 -8.86 -4.08 1.40
C PRO A 315 -7.93 -5.18 1.92
N TRP A 316 -7.22 -5.88 1.03
CA TRP A 316 -6.19 -6.85 1.39
C TRP A 316 -5.01 -6.23 2.17
N THR A 317 -4.84 -4.90 2.11
CA THR A 317 -3.85 -4.18 2.92
C THR A 317 -4.13 -4.27 4.42
N TYR A 318 -5.41 -4.27 4.85
CA TYR A 318 -5.78 -4.51 6.25
C TYR A 318 -5.45 -5.94 6.71
N TRP A 319 -5.53 -6.90 5.79
CA TRP A 319 -5.11 -8.27 6.08
C TRP A 319 -3.60 -8.32 6.31
N VAL A 320 -2.80 -7.72 5.41
CA VAL A 320 -1.34 -7.64 5.55
C VAL A 320 -0.95 -6.98 6.86
N MET A 321 -1.54 -5.81 7.16
CA MET A 321 -1.38 -5.09 8.43
C MET A 321 -1.59 -6.01 9.64
N SER A 322 -2.71 -6.74 9.64
CA SER A 322 -3.10 -7.59 10.76
C SER A 322 -2.18 -8.80 10.94
N GLN A 323 -1.71 -9.37 9.83
CA GLN A 323 -0.77 -10.48 9.84
C GLN A 323 0.62 -10.06 10.34
N GLU A 324 1.09 -8.88 9.95
CA GLU A 324 2.41 -8.36 10.30
C GLU A 324 2.52 -8.05 11.80
N VAL A 325 1.59 -7.24 12.31
CA VAL A 325 1.57 -6.85 13.72
C VAL A 325 1.42 -8.07 14.65
N ALA A 326 0.71 -9.11 14.20
CA ALA A 326 0.63 -10.37 14.92
C ALA A 326 1.95 -11.15 14.88
N ARG A 327 2.57 -11.29 13.69
CA ARG A 327 3.86 -11.99 13.50
C ARG A 327 4.98 -11.36 14.32
N GLU A 328 4.98 -10.05 14.46
CA GLU A 328 5.96 -9.29 15.26
C GLU A 328 5.71 -9.37 16.77
N GLY A 329 4.68 -10.10 17.21
CA GLY A 329 4.36 -10.26 18.63
C GLY A 329 3.72 -9.02 19.28
N LYS A 330 3.33 -8.01 18.48
CA LYS A 330 2.70 -6.77 18.95
C LYS A 330 1.20 -6.96 19.28
N VAL A 331 0.63 -8.14 19.02
CA VAL A 331 -0.74 -8.52 19.39
C VAL A 331 -0.76 -9.42 20.63
N ALA A 332 -1.71 -9.21 21.54
CA ALA A 332 -1.98 -10.06 22.72
C ALA A 332 -3.48 -10.35 22.86
N ASP A 333 -3.82 -11.41 23.61
CA ASP A 333 -5.21 -11.68 23.96
C ASP A 333 -5.80 -10.55 24.81
N ALA A 334 -7.08 -10.24 24.59
CA ALA A 334 -7.80 -9.26 25.40
C ALA A 334 -8.19 -9.88 26.77
N PRO A 335 -8.04 -9.14 27.89
CA PRO A 335 -7.52 -7.78 27.99
C PRO A 335 -6.00 -7.73 27.84
N VAL A 336 -5.50 -6.75 27.08
CA VAL A 336 -4.08 -6.61 26.78
C VAL A 336 -3.26 -6.33 28.05
N PRO A 337 -2.27 -7.18 28.41
CA PRO A 337 -1.50 -7.01 29.66
C PRO A 337 -0.65 -5.73 29.70
N ASP A 338 -0.07 -5.31 28.57
CA ASP A 338 0.66 -4.06 28.43
C ASP A 338 0.06 -3.20 27.29
N PRO A 339 -0.94 -2.35 27.59
CA PRO A 339 -1.64 -1.57 26.58
C PRO A 339 -0.82 -0.39 26.05
N ARG A 340 0.46 -0.23 26.45
CA ARG A 340 1.40 0.77 25.93
C ARG A 340 2.22 0.27 24.75
N THR A 341 2.44 -1.03 24.68
CA THR A 341 3.32 -1.64 23.68
C THR A 341 2.60 -2.62 22.78
N ARG A 342 1.47 -3.19 23.24
CA ARG A 342 0.70 -4.19 22.49
C ARG A 342 -0.75 -3.77 22.29
N ILE A 343 -1.35 -4.30 21.23
CA ILE A 343 -2.77 -4.17 20.90
C ILE A 343 -3.46 -5.52 21.05
N SER A 344 -4.79 -5.54 21.11
CA SER A 344 -5.52 -6.80 20.92
C SER A 344 -5.60 -7.15 19.44
N ASP A 345 -6.21 -8.30 19.12
CA ASP A 345 -6.46 -8.69 17.73
C ASP A 345 -7.08 -7.53 16.94
N PRO A 346 -6.53 -7.14 15.77
CA PRO A 346 -7.08 -6.07 14.93
C PRO A 346 -8.58 -6.23 14.62
N ARG A 347 -9.12 -7.45 14.63
CA ARG A 347 -10.56 -7.71 14.45
C ARG A 347 -11.43 -7.20 15.61
N ASN A 348 -10.83 -6.89 16.75
CA ASN A 348 -11.52 -6.32 17.91
C ASN A 348 -11.65 -4.78 17.81
N TYR A 349 -11.27 -4.16 16.70
CA TYR A 349 -11.30 -2.72 16.55
C TYR A 349 -12.43 -2.26 15.63
N LEU A 350 -13.11 -1.19 16.03
CA LEU A 350 -13.91 -0.38 15.12
C LEU A 350 -12.99 0.65 14.47
N TYR A 351 -12.88 0.61 13.14
CA TYR A 351 -12.10 1.53 12.33
C TYR A 351 -13.01 2.64 11.80
N LEU A 352 -12.66 3.91 12.00
CA LEU A 352 -13.47 5.04 11.59
C LEU A 352 -12.63 6.12 10.91
N ILE A 353 -13.26 6.89 10.01
CA ILE A 353 -12.77 8.21 9.58
C ILE A 353 -13.74 9.27 10.10
N VAL A 354 -13.20 10.32 10.71
CA VAL A 354 -13.95 11.50 11.15
C VAL A 354 -13.44 12.74 10.41
N ARG A 355 -14.36 13.56 9.88
CA ARG A 355 -14.01 14.89 9.38
C ARG A 355 -14.05 15.87 10.54
N LYS A 356 -12.89 16.41 10.90
CA LYS A 356 -12.77 17.38 12.01
C LYS A 356 -11.76 18.49 11.72
N ASN A 357 -11.98 19.62 12.37
CA ASN A 357 -11.14 20.81 12.29
C ASN A 357 -10.93 21.43 13.67
N THR A 358 -9.74 21.94 13.92
CA THR A 358 -9.40 22.68 15.13
C THR A 358 -9.59 24.17 14.88
N VAL A 359 -10.42 24.82 15.69
CA VAL A 359 -10.88 26.21 15.46
C VAL A 359 -10.49 27.11 16.64
N GLY A 360 -9.78 28.20 16.36
CA GLY A 360 -9.31 29.17 17.34
C GLY A 360 -7.80 29.22 17.37
N THR A 361 -7.19 29.17 18.56
CA THR A 361 -5.75 29.09 18.74
C THR A 361 -5.19 27.85 18.02
N PRO A 362 -4.24 27.99 17.09
CA PRO A 362 -3.64 26.84 16.41
C PRO A 362 -2.91 25.92 17.38
N ASN A 363 -2.91 24.62 17.08
CA ASN A 363 -2.05 23.66 17.76
C ASN A 363 -0.56 23.99 17.52
N THR A 364 0.28 23.71 18.51
CA THR A 364 1.74 23.75 18.39
C THR A 364 2.33 22.42 18.86
N ALA A 365 3.62 22.21 18.59
CA ALA A 365 4.33 21.02 19.05
C ALA A 365 4.27 20.82 20.57
N ASP A 366 4.22 21.91 21.35
CA ASP A 366 4.26 21.88 22.81
C ASP A 366 2.88 21.99 23.47
N ALA A 367 1.84 22.40 22.74
CA ALA A 367 0.49 22.57 23.27
C ALA A 367 -0.57 22.37 22.19
N TRP A 368 -1.42 21.35 22.36
CA TRP A 368 -2.45 21.03 21.38
C TRP A 368 -3.70 20.42 21.99
N VAL A 369 -4.82 20.59 21.29
CA VAL A 369 -6.09 19.92 21.57
C VAL A 369 -6.48 19.04 20.38
N GLY A 370 -7.06 17.89 20.69
CA GLY A 370 -7.46 16.92 19.69
C GLY A 370 -8.78 16.24 20.02
N LEU A 371 -9.03 15.16 19.29
CA LEU A 371 -10.29 14.43 19.31
C LEU A 371 -10.07 12.98 19.76
N SER A 372 -10.84 12.54 20.75
CA SER A 372 -10.99 11.12 21.10
C SER A 372 -12.38 10.66 20.68
N VAL A 373 -12.46 9.48 20.04
CA VAL A 373 -13.72 8.84 19.68
C VAL A 373 -14.05 7.79 20.74
N GLY A 374 -15.27 7.86 21.27
CA GLY A 374 -15.80 6.93 22.26
C GLY A 374 -16.92 6.07 21.68
N VAL A 375 -16.91 4.77 21.97
CA VAL A 375 -17.96 3.81 21.57
C VAL A 375 -18.61 3.25 22.83
N ARG A 376 -19.94 3.25 22.87
CA ARG A 376 -20.72 2.54 23.88
C ARG A 376 -21.50 1.42 23.23
N LEU A 377 -21.46 0.24 23.85
CA LEU A 377 -22.21 -0.92 23.42
C LEU A 377 -23.58 -0.98 24.13
N ALA A 378 -24.56 -1.60 23.48
CA ALA A 378 -25.89 -1.82 24.04
C ALA A 378 -25.79 -2.65 25.33
N GLY A 379 -26.51 -2.25 26.37
CA GLY A 379 -26.46 -2.90 27.67
C GLY A 379 -25.15 -2.71 28.46
N ASN A 380 -24.16 -2.00 27.91
CA ASN A 380 -22.89 -1.75 28.57
C ASN A 380 -22.75 -0.28 29.02
N PRO A 381 -22.49 0.00 30.31
CA PRO A 381 -22.28 1.36 30.78
C PRO A 381 -20.92 1.97 30.36
N GLU A 382 -19.94 1.15 29.98
CA GLU A 382 -18.58 1.56 29.62
C GLU A 382 -18.53 2.30 28.28
N THR A 383 -17.64 3.30 28.20
CA THR A 383 -17.26 3.94 26.94
C THR A 383 -15.82 3.55 26.59
N TYR A 384 -15.66 2.77 25.53
CA TYR A 384 -14.37 2.42 24.92
C TYR A 384 -13.85 3.62 24.14
N ARG A 385 -12.60 4.05 24.36
CA ARG A 385 -12.04 5.27 23.74
C ARG A 385 -10.85 4.94 22.85
N SER A 386 -10.75 5.61 21.70
CA SER A 386 -9.62 5.43 20.77
C SER A 386 -8.28 5.72 21.45
N ASN A 387 -8.19 6.82 22.19
CA ASN A 387 -6.99 7.21 22.92
C ASN A 387 -6.79 6.48 24.26
N LYS A 388 -7.65 5.51 24.60
CA LYS A 388 -7.70 4.83 25.90
C LYS A 388 -7.71 5.85 27.05
N THR A 389 -6.62 5.91 27.82
CA THR A 389 -6.40 6.86 28.92
C THR A 389 -5.27 7.86 28.62
N TYR A 390 -4.72 7.88 27.40
CA TYR A 390 -3.55 8.67 27.02
C TYR A 390 -3.98 9.89 26.19
N PRO A 391 -3.97 11.11 26.76
CA PRO A 391 -4.41 12.30 26.03
C PRO A 391 -3.60 12.57 24.76
N ALA A 392 -2.29 12.32 24.83
CA ALA A 392 -1.36 12.45 23.71
C ALA A 392 -1.68 11.51 22.52
N TRP A 393 -2.57 10.53 22.68
CA TRP A 393 -3.01 9.64 21.60
C TRP A 393 -4.36 10.06 20.99
N SER A 394 -4.86 11.25 21.33
CA SER A 394 -6.01 11.82 20.63
C SER A 394 -5.60 12.35 19.25
N ILE A 395 -6.57 12.46 18.35
CA ILE A 395 -6.34 12.89 16.96
C ILE A 395 -6.03 14.39 16.96
N GLU A 396 -4.75 14.73 16.78
CA GLU A 396 -4.28 16.12 16.67
C GLU A 396 -4.58 16.72 15.29
N ARG A 397 -4.20 16.03 14.20
CA ARG A 397 -4.29 16.54 12.82
C ARG A 397 -5.72 16.88 12.42
N ASP A 398 -5.87 17.92 11.61
CA ASP A 398 -7.13 18.23 10.92
C ASP A 398 -7.18 17.51 9.56
N ALA A 399 -8.27 17.71 8.80
CA ALA A 399 -8.70 16.90 7.65
C ALA A 399 -9.42 15.59 8.08
N PRO A 400 -10.05 14.85 7.14
CA PRO A 400 -10.56 13.52 7.43
C PRO A 400 -9.47 12.66 8.07
N ALA A 401 -9.71 12.24 9.30
CA ALA A 401 -8.72 11.57 10.12
C ALA A 401 -9.24 10.19 10.52
N ALA A 402 -8.47 9.16 10.18
CA ALA A 402 -8.71 7.80 10.64
C ALA A 402 -8.35 7.62 12.13
N THR A 403 -9.04 6.69 12.78
CA THR A 403 -8.81 6.23 14.16
C THR A 403 -9.39 4.83 14.33
N ALA A 404 -8.95 4.10 15.35
CA ALA A 404 -9.53 2.84 15.75
C ALA A 404 -9.87 2.81 17.24
N VAL A 405 -11.00 2.18 17.57
CA VAL A 405 -11.46 1.99 18.96
C VAL A 405 -11.44 0.51 19.28
N GLU A 406 -10.65 0.12 20.26
CA GLU A 406 -10.61 -1.26 20.77
C GLU A 406 -11.93 -1.59 21.48
N LEU A 407 -12.54 -2.70 21.11
CA LEU A 407 -13.82 -3.20 21.62
C LEU A 407 -13.65 -4.63 22.16
N PRO A 408 -14.58 -5.12 22.99
CA PRO A 408 -14.60 -6.51 23.40
C PRO A 408 -14.58 -7.49 22.21
N PRO A 409 -13.87 -8.62 22.30
CA PRO A 409 -13.87 -9.62 21.23
C PRO A 409 -15.27 -10.08 20.83
N GLY A 410 -15.50 -10.21 19.52
CA GLY A 410 -16.78 -10.63 18.97
C GLY A 410 -17.84 -9.52 18.86
N THR A 411 -17.50 -8.27 19.18
CA THR A 411 -18.39 -7.12 18.95
C THR A 411 -18.76 -7.03 17.47
N VAL A 412 -20.04 -6.83 17.16
CA VAL A 412 -20.54 -6.57 15.82
C VAL A 412 -21.11 -5.15 15.70
N ALA A 413 -21.40 -4.71 14.46
CA ALA A 413 -21.92 -3.37 14.21
C ALA A 413 -23.21 -3.12 15.01
N GLU A 414 -24.09 -4.12 15.14
CA GLU A 414 -25.38 -4.11 15.82
C GLU A 414 -25.29 -3.91 17.34
N ASP A 415 -24.11 -4.13 17.93
CA ASP A 415 -23.90 -3.91 19.36
C ASP A 415 -23.65 -2.43 19.69
N ILE A 416 -23.25 -1.61 18.72
CA ILE A 416 -22.89 -0.21 18.93
C ILE A 416 -24.13 0.65 19.22
N ALA A 417 -24.33 1.03 20.48
CA ALA A 417 -25.43 1.89 20.91
C ALA A 417 -25.18 3.37 20.59
N SER A 418 -23.94 3.85 20.74
CA SER A 418 -23.59 5.23 20.41
C SER A 418 -22.11 5.43 20.14
N ILE A 419 -21.80 6.41 19.30
CA ILE A 419 -20.47 6.93 19.06
C ILE A 419 -20.42 8.39 19.55
N GLN A 420 -19.42 8.72 20.35
CA GLN A 420 -19.21 10.01 20.98
C GLN A 420 -17.88 10.61 20.54
N ALA A 421 -17.84 11.92 20.50
CA ALA A 421 -16.63 12.70 20.29
C ALA A 421 -16.29 13.45 21.57
N THR A 422 -15.03 13.39 22.00
CA THR A 422 -14.51 14.12 23.16
C THR A 422 -13.31 14.98 22.75
N ARG A 423 -13.36 16.28 23.05
CA ARG A 423 -12.22 17.19 23.01
C ARG A 423 -11.25 16.83 24.12
N VAL A 424 -9.99 16.66 23.76
CA VAL A 424 -8.92 16.25 24.67
C VAL A 424 -7.79 17.26 24.58
N VAL A 425 -7.24 17.68 25.71
CA VAL A 425 -5.95 18.40 25.75
C VAL A 425 -4.86 17.35 25.61
N GLY A 426 -4.21 17.30 24.45
CA GLY A 426 -3.29 16.23 24.11
C GLY A 426 -1.90 16.43 24.67
N ALA A 427 -1.41 17.67 24.64
CA ALA A 427 -0.16 18.09 25.26
C ALA A 427 -0.26 19.53 25.77
N GLY A 428 0.61 19.86 26.74
CA GLY A 428 0.75 21.22 27.25
C GLY A 428 -0.47 21.75 27.98
N ALA A 429 -0.59 23.08 28.01
CA ALA A 429 -1.74 23.78 28.56
C ALA A 429 -2.91 23.78 27.58
N ASP A 430 -4.14 23.86 28.11
CA ASP A 430 -5.32 24.02 27.27
C ASP A 430 -5.26 25.35 26.50
N THR A 431 -5.15 25.27 25.17
CA THR A 431 -5.06 26.42 24.26
C THR A 431 -6.38 27.19 24.12
N GLY A 432 -7.48 26.65 24.66
CA GLY A 432 -8.83 27.15 24.49
C GLY A 432 -9.45 26.87 23.12
N ALA A 433 -8.71 26.24 22.20
CA ALA A 433 -9.20 25.92 20.86
C ALA A 433 -10.36 24.93 20.90
N ARG A 434 -11.28 25.07 19.95
CA ARG A 434 -12.47 24.22 19.83
C ARG A 434 -12.21 23.12 18.80
N VAL A 435 -12.88 21.99 18.94
CA VAL A 435 -12.87 20.93 17.92
C VAL A 435 -14.23 20.90 17.25
N GLN A 436 -14.27 21.21 15.96
CA GLN A 436 -15.46 21.04 15.13
C GLN A 436 -15.39 19.68 14.46
N VAL A 437 -16.40 18.84 14.70
CA VAL A 437 -16.59 17.57 13.98
C VAL A 437 -17.76 17.79 13.02
N ASP A 438 -17.57 17.45 11.74
CA ASP A 438 -18.58 17.64 10.70
C ASP A 438 -19.26 16.32 10.28
N SER A 439 -18.56 15.19 10.37
CA SER A 439 -19.13 13.87 10.06
C SER A 439 -18.28 12.70 10.55
N ILE A 440 -18.93 11.53 10.65
CA ILE A 440 -18.28 10.22 10.53
C ILE A 440 -18.44 9.79 9.07
N GLU A 441 -17.33 9.56 8.38
CA GLU A 441 -17.31 9.29 6.93
C GLU A 441 -17.32 7.81 6.60
N ARG A 442 -16.77 6.99 7.50
CA ARG A 442 -16.93 5.53 7.48
C ARG A 442 -16.78 4.95 8.87
N ALA A 443 -17.37 3.77 9.07
CA ALA A 443 -17.12 2.93 10.22
C ALA A 443 -17.27 1.45 9.83
N PHE A 444 -16.25 0.62 10.10
CA PHE A 444 -16.29 -0.82 9.86
C PHE A 444 -15.49 -1.61 10.91
N LEU A 445 -15.77 -2.91 10.99
CA LEU A 445 -14.92 -3.87 11.71
C LEU A 445 -14.25 -4.80 10.67
N LEU A 446 -13.16 -5.45 11.06
CA LEU A 446 -12.59 -6.52 10.24
C LEU A 446 -13.38 -7.82 10.45
N GLY A 447 -13.54 -8.60 9.37
CA GLY A 447 -14.12 -9.93 9.40
C GLY A 447 -13.18 -11.00 9.94
N PRO A 448 -13.67 -12.24 10.11
CA PRO A 448 -12.83 -13.37 10.50
C PRO A 448 -11.66 -13.62 9.55
N ASP A 449 -11.84 -13.27 8.27
CA ASP A 449 -10.85 -13.32 7.20
C ASP A 449 -9.83 -12.17 7.23
N GLY A 450 -9.96 -11.22 8.17
CA GLY A 450 -9.06 -10.06 8.30
C GLY A 450 -9.32 -8.96 7.28
N LEU A 451 -10.40 -9.05 6.49
CA LEU A 451 -10.80 -8.02 5.54
C LEU A 451 -11.85 -7.07 6.15
N PRO A 452 -11.89 -5.79 5.75
CA PRO A 452 -12.93 -4.87 6.19
C PRO A 452 -14.30 -5.37 5.76
N GLN A 453 -15.23 -5.39 6.72
CA GLN A 453 -16.64 -5.54 6.44
C GLN A 453 -17.18 -4.27 5.77
N GLN A 454 -18.38 -4.33 5.20
CA GLN A 454 -19.02 -3.16 4.63
C GLN A 454 -19.15 -2.05 5.67
N SER A 455 -18.76 -0.82 5.30
CA SER A 455 -19.00 0.35 6.15
C SER A 455 -20.50 0.47 6.43
N PHE A 456 -20.87 0.48 7.71
CA PHE A 456 -22.27 0.49 8.14
C PHE A 456 -22.75 1.89 8.55
N LEU A 457 -21.85 2.88 8.52
CA LEU A 457 -22.17 4.21 9.00
C LEU A 457 -21.50 5.31 8.18
N PHE A 458 -22.35 6.20 7.69
CA PHE A 458 -22.01 7.57 7.33
C PHE A 458 -22.96 8.47 8.11
N THR A 459 -22.44 9.40 8.91
CA THR A 459 -23.28 10.28 9.74
C THR A 459 -22.80 11.72 9.60
N PRO A 460 -23.50 12.56 8.82
CA PRO A 460 -23.26 14.00 8.86
C PRO A 460 -23.77 14.53 10.20
N THR A 461 -22.89 15.15 10.98
CA THR A 461 -23.25 15.75 12.26
C THR A 461 -22.28 16.86 12.57
N LYS A 462 -22.79 18.07 12.76
CA LYS A 462 -21.97 19.24 13.08
C LYS A 462 -22.03 19.49 14.57
N VAL A 463 -20.97 19.13 15.27
CA VAL A 463 -20.82 19.41 16.70
C VAL A 463 -19.56 20.24 16.93
N THR A 464 -19.66 21.20 17.85
CA THR A 464 -18.51 21.97 18.32
C THR A 464 -18.25 21.59 19.77
N LEU A 465 -17.06 21.07 20.01
CA LEU A 465 -16.59 20.68 21.33
C LEU A 465 -15.75 21.83 21.90
N THR A 466 -16.05 22.22 23.14
CA THR A 466 -15.36 23.31 23.85
C THR A 466 -14.85 22.82 25.20
N ALA A 467 -14.05 23.62 25.90
CA ALA A 467 -13.65 23.27 27.27
C ALA A 467 -14.85 23.11 28.22
N ALA A 468 -15.91 23.91 28.04
CA ALA A 468 -17.13 23.85 28.87
C ALA A 468 -18.09 22.71 28.46
N ALA A 469 -18.05 22.28 27.20
CA ALA A 469 -18.84 21.19 26.66
C ALA A 469 -17.94 20.26 25.82
N PRO A 470 -17.08 19.45 26.46
CA PRO A 470 -16.01 18.74 25.77
C PRO A 470 -16.50 17.49 25.04
N THR A 471 -17.72 17.00 25.30
CA THR A 471 -18.22 15.75 24.72
C THR A 471 -19.56 15.96 24.03
N ALA A 472 -19.73 15.35 22.85
CA ALA A 472 -20.99 15.27 22.13
C ALA A 472 -21.22 13.86 21.58
N THR A 473 -22.48 13.48 21.39
CA THR A 473 -22.83 12.22 20.71
C THR A 473 -22.92 12.48 19.21
N LEU A 474 -22.12 11.76 18.41
CA LEU A 474 -22.12 11.84 16.95
C LEU A 474 -23.18 10.91 16.35
N PHE A 475 -23.34 9.73 16.93
CA PHE A 475 -24.28 8.71 16.50
C PHE A 475 -24.95 8.08 17.73
N ARG A 476 -26.26 7.83 17.62
CA ARG A 476 -27.01 7.00 18.56
C ARG A 476 -27.92 6.09 17.77
N ARG A 477 -27.81 4.79 17.99
CA ARG A 477 -28.74 3.82 17.40
C ARG A 477 -30.12 4.06 18.00
N SER A 478 -31.14 4.14 17.15
CA SER A 478 -32.53 4.18 17.61
C SER A 478 -32.80 2.90 18.39
N GLN A 479 -33.26 3.02 19.63
CA GLN A 479 -33.88 1.88 20.28
C GLN A 479 -35.21 1.67 19.57
N GLY A 480 -35.30 0.63 18.73
CA GLY A 480 -36.58 0.21 18.18
C GLY A 480 -37.54 0.00 19.34
N GLY A 481 -38.65 0.73 19.35
CA GLY A 481 -39.76 0.42 20.24
C GLY A 481 -40.20 -1.00 19.94
N SER A 482 -40.14 -1.85 20.96
CA SER A 482 -40.75 -3.18 20.97
C SER A 482 -42.20 -3.15 20.55
#